data_AF-A0A6M4A1P2-F1
#
_entry.id   AF-A0A6M4A1P2-F1
#
_cell.length_a   1.000
_cell.length_b   1.000
_cell.length_c   1.000
_cell.angle_alpha   90.00
_cell.angle_beta   90.00
_cell.angle_gamma   90.00
#
_symmetry.space_group_name_H-M   'P 1'
#
loop_
_entity.id
_entity.type
_entity.pdbx_description
1 polymer ?
#
loop_
_entity_poly.entity_id
_entity_poly.type
_entity_poly.pdbx_seq_one_letter_code
_entity_poly.pdbx_strand_id
1 'polypeptide(L)' 'MARITIEDALKNIPNRFQLTLCATYRARQLLQGHTPKIESKDKPTVVALREIAEGKVGIEMLKKVPF' A
#
# COMPACT_ATOMS: atom_id res chain seq x y z
N MET A 1 9.78 -10.82 -10.97
CA MET A 1 9.38 -11.00 -9.56
C MET A 1 9.84 -9.75 -8.82
N ALA A 2 8.91 -8.86 -8.49
CA ALA A 2 9.23 -7.51 -8.03
C ALA A 2 10.03 -7.56 -6.72
N ARG A 3 11.17 -6.87 -6.74
CA ARG A 3 12.20 -6.76 -5.69
C ARG A 3 11.71 -5.93 -4.50
N ILE A 4 10.59 -6.31 -3.88
CA ILE A 4 10.02 -5.65 -2.71
C ILE A 4 9.91 -6.70 -1.62
N THR A 5 10.65 -6.50 -0.53
CA THR A 5 10.52 -7.31 0.66
C THR A 5 9.45 -6.69 1.56
N ILE A 6 8.64 -7.54 2.19
CA ILE A 6 7.61 -7.11 3.15
C ILE A 6 8.23 -6.35 4.32
N GLU A 7 9.51 -6.60 4.58
CA GLU A 7 10.33 -5.97 5.62
C GLU A 7 10.33 -4.44 5.53
N ASP A 8 10.43 -3.87 4.33
CA ASP A 8 10.44 -2.41 4.17
C ASP A 8 9.07 -1.78 4.46
N ALA A 9 7.99 -2.49 4.10
CA ALA A 9 6.64 -2.05 4.43
C ALA A 9 6.34 -2.19 5.93
N LEU A 10 6.93 -3.19 6.60
CA LEU A 10 6.79 -3.40 8.05
C LEU A 10 7.53 -2.34 8.88
N LYS A 11 8.58 -1.70 8.35
CA LYS A 11 9.23 -0.55 9.00
C LYS A 11 8.25 0.62 9.18
N ASN A 12 7.34 0.81 8.22
CA ASN A 12 6.35 1.89 8.28
C ASN A 12 5.05 1.47 8.98
N ILE A 13 4.62 0.22 8.83
CA ILE A 13 3.44 -0.32 9.49
C ILE A 13 3.82 -1.63 10.20
N PRO A 14 4.17 -1.60 11.50
CA PRO A 14 4.66 -2.77 12.22
C PRO A 14 3.60 -3.87 12.39
N ASN A 15 2.32 -3.51 12.35
CA ASN A 15 1.23 -4.47 12.44
C ASN A 15 0.90 -5.07 11.05
N ARG A 16 1.13 -6.36 10.90
CA ARG A 16 0.89 -7.12 9.66
C ARG A 16 -0.56 -7.10 9.19
N PHE A 17 -1.53 -7.11 10.11
CA PHE A 17 -2.95 -7.05 9.76
C PHE A 17 -3.31 -5.66 9.22
N GLN A 18 -2.86 -4.60 9.90
CA GLN A 18 -3.05 -3.23 9.45
C GLN A 18 -2.35 -2.96 8.12
N LEU A 19 -1.14 -3.50 7.93
CA LEU A 19 -0.42 -3.44 6.67
C LEU A 19 -1.24 -4.07 5.54
N THR A 20 -1.75 -5.29 5.76
CA THR A 20 -2.55 -6.02 4.77
C THR A 20 -3.82 -5.27 4.40
N LEU A 21 -4.53 -4.73 5.40
CA LEU A 21 -5.72 -3.90 5.18
C LEU A 21 -5.37 -2.65 4.39
N CYS A 22 -4.35 -1.90 4.82
CA CYS A 22 -3.93 -0.66 4.17
C CYS A 22 -3.53 -0.90 2.70
N ALA A 23 -2.73 -1.93 2.44
CA ALA A 23 -2.35 -2.33 1.09
C ALA A 23 -3.57 -2.72 0.23
N THR A 24 -4.54 -3.43 0.80
CA THR A 24 -5.77 -3.83 0.10
C THR A 24 -6.62 -2.61 -0.26
N TYR A 25 -6.82 -1.69 0.69
CA TYR A 25 -7.57 -0.45 0.44
C TYR A 25 -6.90 0.39 -0.64
N ARG A 26 -5.57 0.55 -0.56
CA ARG A 26 -4.84 1.31 -1.56
C ARG A 26 -4.86 0.64 -2.94
N ALA A 27 -4.71 -0.68 -3.00
CA ALA A 27 -4.82 -1.42 -4.26
C ALA A 27 -6.20 -1.26 -4.90
N ARG A 28 -7.29 -1.23 -4.10
CA ARG A 28 -8.65 -0.94 -4.60
C ARG A 28 -8.76 0.47 -5.17
N GLN A 29 -8.18 1.47 -4.52
CA GLN A 29 -8.17 2.83 -5.07
C GLN A 29 -7.44 2.89 -6.42
N LEU A 30 -6.29 2.23 -6.52
CA LEU A 30 -5.54 2.16 -7.77
C LEU A 30 -6.35 1.46 -8.87
N LEU A 31 -7.11 0.42 -8.54
CA LEU A 31 -8.04 -0.23 -9.47
C LEU A 31 -9.19 0.67 -9.91
N GLN A 32 -9.64 1.58 -9.04
CA GLN A 32 -10.68 2.58 -9.36
C GLN A 32 -10.14 3.74 -10.22
N GLY A 33 -8.86 3.73 -10.60
CA GLY A 33 -8.25 4.76 -11.44
C GLY A 33 -7.65 5.93 -10.66
N HIS A 34 -7.50 5.83 -9.33
CA HIS A 34 -6.77 6.83 -8.57
C HIS A 34 -5.30 6.87 -8.98
N THR A 35 -4.72 8.06 -9.00
CA THR A 35 -3.34 8.27 -9.42
C THR A 35 -2.36 7.52 -8.49
N PRO A 36 -1.50 6.65 -9.06
CA PRO A 36 -0.41 6.05 -8.31
C PRO A 36 0.64 7.12 -7.95
N LYS A 37 1.16 7.08 -6.73
CA LYS A 37 2.27 7.94 -6.28
C LYS A 37 3.63 7.38 -6.70
N ILE A 38 3.65 6.14 -7.21
CA ILE A 38 4.81 5.48 -7.78
C ILE A 38 4.36 4.88 -9.10
N GLU A 39 4.94 5.35 -10.20
CA GLU A 39 4.72 4.72 -11.50
C GLU A 39 5.37 3.34 -11.51
N SER A 40 4.55 2.32 -11.72
CA SER A 40 5.03 0.96 -11.94
C SER A 40 4.05 0.21 -12.85
N LYS A 41 4.59 -0.68 -13.67
CA LYS A 41 3.83 -1.61 -14.52
C LYS A 41 3.37 -2.87 -13.75
N ASP A 42 3.63 -2.94 -12.45
CA ASP A 42 3.25 -4.06 -11.60
C ASP A 42 1.75 -4.05 -11.25
N LYS A 43 1.26 -5.17 -10.70
CA LYS A 43 -0.11 -5.27 -10.21
C LYS A 43 -0.39 -4.20 -9.13
N PRO A 44 -1.62 -3.68 -9.02
CA PRO A 44 -1.99 -2.63 -8.05
C PRO A 44 -1.62 -2.94 -6.60
N THR A 45 -1.67 -4.22 -6.21
CA THR A 45 -1.24 -4.69 -4.87
C THR A 45 0.25 -4.47 -4.62
N VAL A 46 1.08 -4.69 -5.64
CA VAL A 46 2.54 -4.49 -5.58
C VAL A 46 2.87 -3.00 -5.54
N VAL A 47 2.14 -2.19 -6.32
CA VAL A 47 2.26 -0.72 -6.30
C VAL A 47 1.91 -0.18 -4.91
N ALA A 48 0.78 -0.63 -4.33
CA ALA A 48 0.37 -0.23 -2.99
C ALA A 48 1.43 -0.58 -1.92
N LEU A 49 2.02 -1.78 -1.98
CA LEU A 49 3.09 -2.18 -1.06
C LEU A 49 4.36 -1.34 -1.25
N ARG A 50 4.71 -0.94 -2.48
CA ARG A 50 5.81 0.01 -2.73
C ARG A 50 5.52 1.38 -2.14
N GLU A 51 4.31 1.89 -2.32
CA GLU A 51 3.93 3.19 -1.77
C GLU A 51 3.98 3.18 -0.24
N ILE A 52 3.65 2.05 0.39
CA ILE A 52 3.80 1.87 1.83
C ILE A 52 5.27 1.75 2.22
N ALA A 53 6.10 1.01 1.48
CA ALA A 53 7.54 0.89 1.75
C ALA A 53 8.30 2.24 1.61
N GLU A 54 7.91 3.08 0.64
CA GLU A 54 8.46 4.44 0.48
C GLU A 54 7.86 5.46 1.46
N GLY A 55 6.94 5.05 2.35
CA GLY A 55 6.28 5.95 3.32
C GLY A 55 5.31 6.95 2.68
N LYS A 56 4.98 6.79 1.39
CA LYS A 56 4.01 7.63 0.68
C LYS A 56 2.57 7.34 1.07
N VAL A 57 2.29 6.14 1.58
CA VAL A 57 0.98 5.69 2.07
C VAL A 57 1.18 5.02 3.43
N GLY A 58 0.35 5.36 4.42
CA GLY A 58 0.47 4.85 5.78
C GLY A 58 -0.87 4.50 6.41
N ILE A 59 -0.88 4.31 7.74
CA ILE A 59 -2.06 3.94 8.55
C ILE A 59 -3.22 4.96 8.40
N GLU A 60 -2.95 6.17 7.93
CA GLU A 60 -3.96 7.18 7.61
C GLU A 60 -5.06 6.67 6.68
N MET A 61 -4.74 5.73 5.79
CA MET A 61 -5.74 5.09 4.91
C MET A 61 -6.81 4.32 5.68
N LEU A 62 -6.45 3.75 6.84
CA LEU A 62 -7.38 3.01 7.69
C LEU A 62 -8.34 3.93 8.44
N LYS A 63 -7.95 5.19 8.68
CA LYS A 63 -8.83 6.19 9.34
C LYS A 63 -9.93 6.74 8.41
N LYS A 64 -9.74 6.62 7.10
CA LYS A 64 -10.70 7.11 6.09
C LYS A 64 -11.80 6.10 5.76
N VAL A 65 -11.80 4.93 6.39
CA VAL A 65 -12.87 3.94 6.25
C VAL A 65 -13.95 4.28 7.28
N PRO A 66 -15.11 4.83 6.89
CA PRO A 66 -16.23 4.93 7.80
C PRO A 66 -16.65 3.51 8.19
N PHE A 67 -16.84 3.28 9.50
CA PHE A 67 -17.50 2.09 10.02
C PHE A 67 -18.97 2.06 9.59
#